data_AF-A0A9W7T379-F1
#
_entry.id   AF-A0A9W7T379-F1
#
_cell.length_a   1.000
_cell.length_b   1.000
_cell.length_c   1.000
_cell.angle_alpha   90.00
_cell.angle_beta   90.00
_cell.angle_gamma   90.00
#
_symmetry.space_group_name_H-M   'P 1'
#
loop_
_entity.id
_entity.type
_entity.pdbx_description
1 polymer ?
#
loop_
_entity_poly.entity_id
_entity_poly.type
_entity_poly.pdbx_seq_one_letter_code
_entity_poly.pdbx_strand_id
1 'polypeptide(L)'
;MAEILGVSKRTVKRRLRKFNISLRDRYTNLSDSDLDNLVRELVGGNDELGAEAVRARLAGQGIVVQRHRVRQSLIRTNPMGAAQRVTKRRLHRRIYKVAGPNSLWHLDGNHKLIRWRIVIHGGIDGYSRLVVFLKASDNNQSNTVFDNFVEAIGKHGLPSRVRCDFGGENNAVCLFMNVFRGSNRGSALRGRSTHNHRIERLWGDVWRGITNTYYTLFMLLESEGKIDSTNEMHLWALHYVYIPRINRDLLLFVNQWNHHKLRTARYMSPHQIFIRGCLLQLHRNQTGIQGILGVDEEPVEEMNTPPAAEVVVPPGSHTVFHWPEAVEIPANQLNLQDRHMEQLVKLVNPLGGRRDDLGTDLLEQNINFLENIDNDRE
;
A
#
# COMPACT_ATOMS: atom_id res chain seq x y z
N MET A 1 -18.39 -18.90 -4.81
CA MET A 1 -18.89 -19.80 -3.75
C MET A 1 -19.16 -21.20 -4.29
N ALA A 2 -20.19 -21.44 -5.12
CA ALA A 2 -20.48 -22.79 -5.65
C ALA A 2 -19.27 -23.51 -6.29
N GLU A 3 -18.59 -22.83 -7.22
CA GLU A 3 -17.37 -23.34 -7.88
C GLU A 3 -16.20 -23.57 -6.92
N ILE A 4 -16.01 -22.67 -5.94
CA ILE A 4 -14.94 -22.79 -4.93
C ILE A 4 -15.19 -24.02 -4.04
N LEU A 5 -16.46 -24.29 -3.71
CA LEU A 5 -16.88 -25.38 -2.84
C LEU A 5 -17.09 -26.70 -3.60
N GLY A 6 -16.86 -26.74 -4.92
CA GLY A 6 -17.09 -27.94 -5.74
C GLY A 6 -18.57 -28.40 -5.79
N VAL A 7 -19.54 -27.52 -5.55
CA VAL A 7 -20.98 -27.87 -5.49
C VAL A 7 -21.83 -27.07 -6.46
N SER A 8 -23.05 -27.56 -6.74
CA SER A 8 -24.01 -26.83 -7.56
C SER A 8 -24.48 -25.51 -6.91
N LYS A 9 -24.82 -24.51 -7.74
CA LYS A 9 -25.45 -23.26 -7.25
C LYS A 9 -26.75 -23.52 -6.47
N ARG A 10 -27.48 -24.60 -6.81
CA ARG A 10 -28.70 -25.02 -6.13
C ARG A 10 -28.41 -25.45 -4.70
N THR A 11 -27.32 -26.19 -4.49
CA THR A 11 -26.86 -26.61 -3.16
C THR A 11 -26.53 -25.41 -2.28
N VAL A 12 -25.80 -24.42 -2.81
CA VAL A 12 -25.48 -23.18 -2.06
C VAL A 12 -26.75 -22.43 -1.69
N LYS A 13 -27.67 -22.19 -2.65
CA LYS A 13 -28.94 -21.51 -2.37
C LYS A 13 -29.79 -22.25 -1.32
N ARG A 14 -29.82 -23.59 -1.37
CA ARG A 14 -30.51 -24.42 -0.39
C ARG A 14 -29.91 -24.26 1.01
N ARG A 15 -28.57 -24.26 1.13
CA ARG A 15 -27.86 -24.08 2.41
C ARG A 15 -28.07 -22.68 2.98
N LEU A 16 -27.98 -21.62 2.15
CA LEU A 16 -28.26 -20.25 2.60
C LEU A 16 -29.68 -20.12 3.18
N ARG A 17 -30.69 -20.73 2.54
CA ARG A 17 -32.06 -20.79 3.08
C ARG A 17 -32.14 -21.60 4.37
N LYS A 18 -31.50 -22.77 4.43
CA LYS A 18 -31.50 -23.62 5.63
C LYS A 18 -30.94 -22.90 6.85
N PHE A 19 -29.92 -22.06 6.66
CA PHE A 19 -29.26 -21.30 7.73
C PHE A 19 -29.77 -19.87 7.88
N ASN A 20 -30.90 -19.51 7.25
CA ASN A 20 -31.49 -18.15 7.29
C ASN A 20 -30.50 -17.02 6.91
N ILE A 21 -29.55 -17.29 6.02
CA ILE A 21 -28.60 -16.29 5.54
C ILE A 21 -29.25 -15.48 4.40
N SER A 22 -29.82 -14.33 4.75
CA SER A 22 -30.40 -13.35 3.82
C SER A 22 -29.31 -12.46 3.21
N LEU A 23 -29.34 -12.25 1.89
CA LEU A 23 -28.54 -11.24 1.20
C LEU A 23 -29.32 -9.92 0.97
N ARG A 24 -30.58 -9.84 1.42
CA ARG A 24 -31.45 -8.67 1.21
C ARG A 24 -31.13 -7.56 2.20
N ASP A 25 -30.72 -7.89 3.42
CA ASP A 25 -30.37 -6.96 4.50
C ASP A 25 -28.92 -6.46 4.43
N ARG A 26 -28.33 -6.56 3.23
CA ARG A 26 -26.91 -6.25 3.00
C ARG A 26 -26.61 -4.76 2.92
N TYR A 27 -27.62 -3.91 2.84
CA TYR A 27 -27.43 -2.46 2.65
C TYR A 27 -27.78 -1.75 3.95
N THR A 28 -26.92 -0.83 4.36
CA THR A 28 -27.12 -0.01 5.55
C THR A 28 -28.29 0.95 5.29
N ASN A 29 -29.22 1.04 6.24
CA ASN A 29 -30.28 2.04 6.18
C ASN A 29 -29.65 3.41 6.50
N LEU A 30 -29.56 4.28 5.49
CA LEU A 30 -28.84 5.55 5.56
C LEU A 30 -29.60 6.57 4.72
N SER A 31 -29.84 7.77 5.24
CA SER A 31 -30.49 8.85 4.48
C SER A 31 -29.55 9.41 3.41
N ASP A 32 -30.09 10.16 2.44
CA ASP A 32 -29.26 10.82 1.42
C ASP A 32 -28.43 11.96 2.01
N SER A 33 -28.92 12.68 3.03
CA SER A 33 -28.16 13.74 3.72
C SER A 33 -26.99 13.19 4.52
N ASP A 34 -27.18 12.07 5.24
CA ASP A 34 -26.11 11.44 6.02
C ASP A 34 -25.05 10.86 5.09
N LEU A 35 -25.48 10.27 3.96
CA LEU A 35 -24.58 9.81 2.92
C LEU A 35 -23.77 10.98 2.34
N ASP A 36 -24.38 12.13 2.09
CA ASP A 36 -23.69 13.31 1.58
C ASP A 36 -22.65 13.84 2.57
N ASN A 37 -22.94 13.83 3.88
CA ASN A 37 -21.98 14.20 4.92
C ASN A 37 -20.78 13.25 4.95
N LEU A 38 -21.03 11.94 4.97
CA LEU A 38 -19.98 10.91 4.92
C LEU A 38 -19.16 11.00 3.63
N VAL A 39 -19.79 11.29 2.49
CA VAL A 39 -19.10 11.44 1.21
C VAL A 39 -18.22 12.68 1.21
N ARG A 40 -18.66 13.82 1.77
CA ARG A 40 -17.80 15.01 1.91
C ARG A 40 -16.58 14.72 2.77
N GLU A 41 -16.78 14.08 3.92
CA GLU A 41 -15.69 13.68 4.83
C GLU A 41 -14.71 12.71 4.14
N LEU A 42 -15.24 11.68 3.46
CA LEU A 42 -14.43 10.67 2.78
C LEU A 42 -13.68 11.21 1.56
N VAL A 43 -14.25 12.19 0.87
CA VAL A 43 -13.61 12.85 -0.27
C VAL A 43 -12.53 13.81 0.22
N GLY A 44 -12.78 14.58 1.28
CA GLY A 44 -11.78 15.37 2.01
C GLY A 44 -10.91 16.25 1.09
N GLY A 45 -11.52 16.89 0.08
CA GLY A 45 -10.82 17.71 -0.91
C GLY A 45 -10.17 16.97 -2.09
N ASN A 46 -10.21 15.63 -2.12
CA ASN A 46 -9.73 14.88 -3.28
C ASN A 46 -10.82 14.68 -4.35
N ASP A 47 -10.89 15.63 -5.26
CA ASP A 47 -11.84 15.67 -6.38
C ASP A 47 -11.62 14.60 -7.44
N GLU A 48 -10.57 13.80 -7.36
CA GLU A 48 -10.32 12.69 -8.27
C GLU A 48 -10.98 11.38 -7.81
N LEU A 49 -11.45 11.29 -6.55
CA LEU A 49 -12.08 10.08 -6.01
C LEU A 49 -13.41 9.76 -6.70
N GLY A 50 -13.46 8.60 -7.37
CA GLY A 50 -14.66 8.13 -8.07
C GLY A 50 -15.64 7.38 -7.16
N ALA A 51 -16.88 7.22 -7.65
CA ALA A 51 -17.99 6.59 -6.90
C ALA A 51 -17.70 5.17 -6.37
N GLU A 52 -16.98 4.34 -7.13
CA GLU A 52 -16.62 3.00 -6.65
C GLU A 52 -15.54 3.05 -5.57
N ALA A 53 -14.65 4.04 -5.63
CA ALA A 53 -13.64 4.25 -4.62
C ALA A 53 -14.33 4.69 -3.32
N VAL A 54 -15.19 5.71 -3.36
CA VAL A 54 -15.92 6.19 -2.16
C VAL A 54 -16.78 5.07 -1.56
N ARG A 55 -17.49 4.32 -2.41
CA ARG A 55 -18.28 3.16 -1.97
C ARG A 55 -17.44 2.07 -1.30
N ALA A 56 -16.21 1.85 -1.76
CA ALA A 56 -15.31 0.88 -1.14
C ALA A 56 -14.82 1.34 0.25
N ARG A 57 -14.59 2.65 0.45
CA ARG A 57 -14.28 3.21 1.78
C ARG A 57 -15.44 3.01 2.75
N LEU A 58 -16.66 3.36 2.34
CA LEU A 58 -17.87 3.14 3.14
C LEU A 58 -18.00 1.67 3.54
N ALA A 59 -17.79 0.75 2.59
CA ALA A 59 -17.85 -0.69 2.88
C ALA A 59 -16.78 -1.14 3.88
N GLY A 60 -15.58 -0.55 3.83
CA GLY A 60 -14.52 -0.77 4.82
C GLY A 60 -14.87 -0.28 6.23
N GLN A 61 -15.79 0.68 6.34
CA GLN A 61 -16.37 1.16 7.61
C GLN A 61 -17.64 0.39 8.01
N GLY A 62 -17.96 -0.73 7.33
CA GLY A 62 -19.18 -1.50 7.57
C GLY A 62 -20.45 -0.91 6.94
N ILE A 63 -20.34 0.22 6.23
CA ILE A 63 -21.47 0.90 5.59
C ILE A 63 -21.60 0.42 4.14
N VAL A 64 -22.67 -0.30 3.84
CA VAL A 64 -22.87 -0.87 2.51
C VAL A 64 -23.99 -0.12 1.80
N VAL A 65 -23.64 0.64 0.75
CA VAL A 65 -24.59 1.49 0.01
C VAL A 65 -24.61 1.13 -1.48
N GLN A 66 -25.75 1.38 -2.14
CA GLN A 66 -25.90 1.21 -3.57
C GLN A 66 -25.02 2.20 -4.35
N ARG A 67 -24.38 1.74 -5.43
CA ARG A 67 -23.50 2.56 -6.28
C ARG A 67 -24.18 3.82 -6.81
N HIS A 68 -25.44 3.72 -7.21
CA HIS A 68 -26.15 4.87 -7.78
C HIS A 68 -26.33 5.99 -6.75
N ARG A 69 -26.60 5.65 -5.48
CA ARG A 69 -26.70 6.63 -4.39
C ARG A 69 -25.36 7.33 -4.13
N VAL A 70 -24.26 6.59 -4.06
CA VAL A 70 -22.91 7.18 -3.92
C VAL A 70 -22.57 8.09 -5.10
N ARG A 71 -22.95 7.71 -6.32
CA ARG A 71 -22.75 8.54 -7.52
C ARG A 71 -23.58 9.83 -7.46
N GLN A 72 -24.84 9.75 -7.05
CA GLN A 72 -25.70 10.94 -6.90
C GLN A 72 -25.18 11.85 -5.79
N SER A 73 -24.76 11.28 -4.67
CA SER A 73 -24.10 12.00 -3.58
C SER A 73 -22.87 12.77 -4.06
N LEU A 74 -21.96 12.12 -4.78
CA LEU A 74 -20.78 12.80 -5.37
C LEU A 74 -21.13 13.94 -6.33
N ILE A 75 -22.26 13.86 -7.04
CA ILE A 75 -22.74 14.94 -7.91
C ILE A 75 -23.29 16.09 -7.07
N ARG A 76 -24.09 15.78 -6.04
CA ARG A 76 -24.67 16.79 -5.13
C ARG A 76 -23.60 17.50 -4.30
N THR A 77 -22.57 16.78 -3.86
CA THR A 77 -21.52 17.33 -2.98
C THR A 77 -20.41 18.05 -3.74
N ASN A 78 -20.05 17.61 -4.95
CA ASN A 78 -19.08 18.29 -5.81
C ASN A 78 -19.38 18.08 -7.32
N PRO A 79 -20.24 18.93 -7.91
CA PRO A 79 -20.59 18.88 -9.33
C PRO A 79 -19.37 19.08 -10.26
N MET A 80 -18.45 19.98 -9.89
CA MET A 80 -17.27 20.31 -10.71
C MET A 80 -16.28 19.14 -10.78
N GLY A 81 -15.94 18.55 -9.63
CA GLY A 81 -15.11 17.35 -9.57
C GLY A 81 -15.76 16.17 -10.29
N ALA A 82 -17.10 16.05 -10.24
CA ALA A 82 -17.82 15.06 -11.03
C ALA A 82 -17.67 15.26 -12.54
N ALA A 83 -17.76 16.51 -13.03
CA ALA A 83 -17.57 16.84 -14.44
C ALA A 83 -16.12 16.58 -14.92
N GLN A 84 -15.11 17.00 -14.15
CA GLN A 84 -13.69 16.76 -14.46
C GLN A 84 -13.34 15.27 -14.60
N ARG A 85 -14.01 14.38 -13.86
CA ARG A 85 -13.80 12.93 -13.97
C ARG A 85 -14.36 12.32 -15.26
N VAL A 86 -15.37 12.95 -15.88
CA VAL A 86 -15.99 12.47 -17.12
C VAL A 86 -15.08 12.72 -18.33
N THR A 87 -14.30 13.80 -18.31
CA THR A 87 -13.47 14.25 -19.44
C THR A 87 -12.11 13.54 -19.55
N LYS A 88 -11.69 12.78 -18.53
CA LYS A 88 -10.39 12.06 -18.55
C LYS A 88 -10.40 10.88 -19.55
N ARG A 89 -9.48 10.93 -20.53
CA ARG A 89 -9.27 9.86 -21.54
C ARG A 89 -8.88 8.53 -20.89
N ARG A 90 -9.45 7.43 -21.38
CA ARG A 90 -9.11 6.06 -20.93
C ARG A 90 -7.93 5.52 -21.72
N LEU A 91 -6.85 5.17 -21.02
CA LEU A 91 -5.67 4.51 -21.61
C LEU A 91 -6.01 3.12 -22.19
N HIS A 92 -5.34 2.77 -23.28
CA HIS A 92 -5.40 1.44 -23.90
C HIS A 92 -4.77 0.39 -22.97
N ARG A 93 -5.44 -0.75 -22.78
CA ARG A 93 -5.07 -1.74 -21.75
C ARG A 93 -4.40 -2.97 -22.38
N ARG A 94 -3.20 -3.32 -21.92
CA ARG A 94 -2.51 -4.57 -22.25
C ARG A 94 -2.97 -5.72 -21.35
N ILE A 95 -2.97 -6.95 -21.88
CA ILE A 95 -3.32 -8.16 -21.13
C ILE A 95 -2.12 -8.58 -20.29
N TYR A 96 -2.31 -8.66 -18.97
CA TYR A 96 -1.30 -9.16 -18.02
C TYR A 96 -1.80 -10.47 -17.39
N LYS A 97 -0.97 -11.51 -17.40
CA LYS A 97 -1.30 -12.85 -16.84
C LYS A 97 -0.13 -13.41 -16.03
N VAL A 98 -0.45 -14.02 -14.90
CA VAL A 98 0.44 -14.85 -14.05
C VAL A 98 -0.37 -16.04 -13.51
N ALA A 99 0.30 -17.07 -12.99
CA ALA A 99 -0.31 -18.36 -12.67
C ALA A 99 -1.40 -18.31 -11.59
N GLY A 100 -1.29 -17.40 -10.64
CA GLY A 100 -2.20 -17.29 -9.50
C GLY A 100 -1.78 -16.20 -8.51
N PRO A 101 -2.53 -16.01 -7.43
CA PRO A 101 -2.10 -15.19 -6.31
C PRO A 101 -0.71 -15.60 -5.84
N ASN A 102 0.09 -14.63 -5.36
CA ASN A 102 1.45 -14.86 -4.86
C ASN A 102 2.41 -15.47 -5.89
N SER A 103 2.04 -15.59 -7.17
CA SER A 103 2.97 -16.05 -8.21
C SER A 103 4.07 -15.03 -8.47
N LEU A 104 3.72 -13.74 -8.45
CA LEU A 104 4.64 -12.64 -8.67
C LEU A 104 4.12 -11.37 -7.99
N TRP A 105 4.86 -10.87 -7.01
CA TRP A 105 4.66 -9.52 -6.47
C TRP A 105 5.53 -8.52 -7.22
N HIS A 106 5.00 -7.32 -7.43
CA HIS A 106 5.66 -6.19 -8.09
C HIS A 106 5.95 -5.15 -7.02
N LEU A 107 7.23 -4.86 -6.79
CA LEU A 107 7.73 -3.94 -5.77
C LEU A 107 8.38 -2.73 -6.44
N ASP A 108 8.23 -1.55 -5.86
CA ASP A 108 8.81 -0.31 -6.38
C ASP A 108 8.84 0.82 -5.34
N GLY A 109 9.69 1.81 -5.57
CA GLY A 109 9.74 3.07 -4.83
C GLY A 109 9.11 4.22 -5.63
N ASN A 110 8.33 5.09 -4.99
CA ASN A 110 7.77 6.28 -5.62
C ASN A 110 8.41 7.55 -5.05
N HIS A 111 9.07 8.30 -5.94
CA HIS A 111 9.87 9.47 -5.59
C HIS A 111 9.14 10.80 -5.82
N LYS A 112 7.81 10.82 -5.91
CA LYS A 112 7.06 12.07 -6.18
C LYS A 112 7.20 13.13 -5.08
N LEU A 113 7.51 12.72 -3.85
CA LEU A 113 7.72 13.61 -2.71
C LEU A 113 9.21 13.70 -2.31
N ILE A 114 10.13 13.22 -3.16
CA ILE A 114 11.56 13.13 -2.82
C ILE A 114 12.21 14.48 -2.53
N ARG A 115 11.66 15.58 -3.08
CA ARG A 115 12.10 16.96 -2.77
C ARG A 115 12.05 17.26 -1.27
N TRP A 116 11.05 16.72 -0.58
CA TRP A 116 10.90 16.84 0.87
C TRP A 116 11.40 15.60 1.59
N ARG A 117 12.32 14.84 0.98
CA ARG A 117 12.93 13.62 1.54
C ARG A 117 11.92 12.54 1.96
N ILE A 118 10.76 12.49 1.30
CA ILE A 118 9.74 11.45 1.54
C ILE A 118 9.64 10.54 0.32
N VAL A 119 9.76 9.23 0.55
CA VAL A 119 9.57 8.19 -0.47
C VAL A 119 8.46 7.24 -0.04
N ILE A 120 7.67 6.77 -1.00
CA ILE A 120 6.60 5.79 -0.77
C ILE A 120 7.00 4.47 -1.42
N HIS A 121 7.17 3.43 -0.61
CA HIS A 121 7.41 2.08 -1.09
C HIS A 121 6.10 1.31 -1.21
N GLY A 122 5.96 0.51 -2.26
CA GLY A 122 4.73 -0.23 -2.53
C GLY A 122 4.99 -1.63 -3.06
N GLY A 123 4.08 -2.55 -2.73
CA GLY A 123 4.02 -3.88 -3.27
C GLY A 123 2.62 -4.23 -3.75
N ILE A 124 2.51 -4.89 -4.91
CA ILE A 124 1.22 -5.34 -5.46
C ILE A 124 1.31 -6.76 -6.03
N ASP A 125 0.31 -7.60 -5.71
CA ASP A 125 0.16 -8.93 -6.29
C ASP A 125 -0.26 -8.84 -7.77
N GLY A 126 0.52 -9.46 -8.65
CA GLY A 126 0.33 -9.35 -10.10
C GLY A 126 -0.97 -9.98 -10.62
N TYR A 127 -1.47 -10.99 -9.91
CA TYR A 127 -2.68 -11.72 -10.29
C TYR A 127 -3.94 -10.95 -9.92
N SER A 128 -4.10 -10.70 -8.62
CA SER A 128 -5.31 -10.15 -8.01
C SER A 128 -5.36 -8.63 -8.05
N ARG A 129 -4.19 -7.97 -8.23
CA ARG A 129 -3.99 -6.52 -8.06
C ARG A 129 -4.18 -6.06 -6.61
N LEU A 130 -4.09 -6.98 -5.65
CA LEU A 130 -4.12 -6.66 -4.23
C LEU A 130 -2.82 -5.94 -3.87
N VAL A 131 -2.95 -4.75 -3.28
CA VAL A 131 -1.79 -4.02 -2.73
C VAL A 131 -1.43 -4.70 -1.43
N VAL A 132 -0.23 -5.26 -1.36
CA VAL A 132 0.26 -6.05 -0.23
C VAL A 132 0.89 -5.15 0.85
N PHE A 133 1.51 -4.03 0.45
CA PHE A 133 1.90 -2.95 1.33
C PHE A 133 2.04 -1.64 0.54
N LEU A 134 1.92 -0.51 1.24
CA LEU A 134 2.14 0.83 0.71
C LEU A 134 2.47 1.75 1.89
N LYS A 135 3.71 2.22 1.99
CA LYS A 135 4.19 2.96 3.17
C LYS A 135 5.16 4.07 2.79
N ALA A 136 5.00 5.22 3.44
CA ALA A 136 5.90 6.36 3.32
C ALA A 136 6.99 6.30 4.39
N SER A 137 8.22 6.64 4.00
CA SER A 137 9.41 6.78 4.85
C SER A 137 10.17 8.06 4.48
N ASP A 138 11.02 8.50 5.40
CA ASP A 138 12.00 9.59 5.25
C ASP A 138 13.31 9.15 4.60
N ASN A 139 13.42 7.86 4.26
CA ASN A 139 14.61 7.25 3.71
C ASN A 139 14.25 6.24 2.61
N ASN A 140 15.27 5.86 1.82
CA ASN A 140 15.18 4.88 0.72
C ASN A 140 16.03 3.64 1.03
N GLN A 141 16.17 3.28 2.32
CA GLN A 141 17.07 2.21 2.74
C GLN A 141 16.47 0.82 2.50
N SER A 142 17.33 -0.16 2.22
CA SER A 142 16.88 -1.51 1.89
C SER A 142 16.27 -2.30 3.06
N ASN A 143 16.67 -2.01 4.30
CA ASN A 143 16.06 -2.52 5.53
C ASN A 143 14.60 -2.06 5.66
N THR A 144 14.31 -0.77 5.42
CA THR A 144 12.96 -0.20 5.48
C THR A 144 12.02 -0.92 4.50
N VAL A 145 12.47 -1.16 3.27
CA VAL A 145 11.70 -1.91 2.27
C VAL A 145 11.51 -3.37 2.69
N PHE A 146 12.56 -3.97 3.26
CA PHE A 146 12.52 -5.35 3.74
C PHE A 146 11.53 -5.54 4.89
N ASP A 147 11.50 -4.65 5.87
CA ASP A 147 10.56 -4.69 6.99
C ASP A 147 9.10 -4.62 6.50
N ASN A 148 8.83 -3.72 5.56
CA ASN A 148 7.51 -3.62 4.91
C ASN A 148 7.14 -4.91 4.17
N PHE A 149 8.11 -5.55 3.53
CA PHE A 149 7.93 -6.81 2.83
C PHE A 149 7.65 -7.97 3.79
N VAL A 150 8.39 -8.07 4.90
CA VAL A 150 8.17 -9.09 5.95
C VAL A 150 6.78 -8.94 6.59
N GLU A 151 6.37 -7.71 6.92
CA GLU A 151 5.03 -7.44 7.45
C GLU A 151 3.93 -7.89 6.46
N ALA A 152 4.14 -7.64 5.16
CA ALA A 152 3.21 -8.05 4.11
C ALA A 152 3.15 -9.58 3.93
N ILE A 153 4.29 -10.27 4.05
CA ILE A 153 4.34 -11.74 4.03
C ILE A 153 3.52 -12.32 5.18
N GLY A 154 3.60 -11.74 6.38
CA GLY A 154 2.80 -12.18 7.53
C GLY A 154 1.29 -12.12 7.29
N LYS A 155 0.82 -11.20 6.43
CA LYS A 155 -0.61 -11.01 6.11
C LYS A 155 -1.09 -11.78 4.89
N HIS A 156 -0.22 -11.98 3.90
CA HIS A 156 -0.60 -12.46 2.57
C HIS A 156 0.12 -13.74 2.14
N GLY A 157 1.05 -14.24 2.95
CA GLY A 157 1.90 -15.37 2.63
C GLY A 157 3.06 -14.99 1.71
N LEU A 158 4.11 -15.80 1.72
CA LEU A 158 5.33 -15.55 0.96
C LEU A 158 5.09 -15.75 -0.55
N PRO A 159 5.36 -14.76 -1.42
CA PRO A 159 5.27 -14.97 -2.86
C PRO A 159 6.26 -16.05 -3.35
N SER A 160 5.95 -16.60 -4.52
CA SER A 160 6.86 -17.47 -5.27
C SER A 160 8.00 -16.67 -5.88
N ARG A 161 7.72 -15.46 -6.38
CA ARG A 161 8.70 -14.56 -6.99
C ARG A 161 8.37 -13.11 -6.67
N VAL A 162 9.39 -12.26 -6.66
CA VAL A 162 9.24 -10.80 -6.67
C VAL A 162 9.82 -10.24 -7.96
N ARG A 163 9.28 -9.11 -8.42
CA ARG A 163 9.86 -8.27 -9.46
C ARG A 163 10.05 -6.88 -8.89
N CYS A 164 11.24 -6.35 -9.08
CA CYS A 164 11.61 -4.98 -8.75
C CYS A 164 12.51 -4.46 -9.86
N ASP A 165 12.85 -3.18 -9.80
CA ASP A 165 13.88 -2.63 -10.65
C ASP A 165 15.29 -2.96 -10.10
N PHE A 166 16.30 -2.26 -10.60
CA PHE A 166 17.68 -2.39 -10.13
C PHE A 166 18.00 -1.44 -8.96
N GLY A 167 16.98 -0.83 -8.34
CA GLY A 167 17.14 0.05 -7.19
C GLY A 167 17.77 -0.66 -5.99
N GLY A 168 18.70 0.02 -5.33
CA GLY A 168 19.41 -0.50 -4.16
C GLY A 168 18.49 -0.77 -2.97
N GLU A 169 17.36 -0.06 -2.88
CA GLU A 169 16.35 -0.23 -1.85
C GLU A 169 15.71 -1.64 -1.87
N ASN A 170 15.75 -2.33 -3.01
CA ASN A 170 15.19 -3.68 -3.15
C ASN A 170 16.21 -4.81 -2.86
N ASN A 171 17.45 -4.47 -2.46
CA ASN A 171 18.55 -5.42 -2.26
C ASN A 171 18.24 -6.49 -1.20
N ALA A 172 17.83 -6.09 -0.01
CA ALA A 172 17.53 -7.02 1.08
C ALA A 172 16.39 -7.99 0.73
N VAL A 173 15.31 -7.50 0.10
CA VAL A 173 14.21 -8.34 -0.39
C VAL A 173 14.68 -9.35 -1.44
N CYS A 174 15.52 -8.91 -2.39
CA CYS A 174 16.05 -9.79 -3.42
C CYS A 174 16.93 -10.90 -2.84
N LEU A 175 17.81 -10.56 -1.90
CA LEU A 175 18.67 -11.50 -1.20
C LEU A 175 17.82 -12.54 -0.46
N PHE A 176 16.88 -12.09 0.37
CA PHE A 176 15.98 -12.97 1.11
C PHE A 176 15.22 -13.93 0.20
N MET A 177 14.64 -13.44 -0.90
CA MET A 177 13.89 -14.27 -1.84
C MET A 177 14.76 -15.33 -2.51
N ASN A 178 16.01 -15.01 -2.84
CA ASN A 178 16.95 -15.98 -3.42
C ASN A 178 17.41 -17.02 -2.38
N VAL A 179 17.63 -16.62 -1.13
CA VAL A 179 17.98 -17.57 -0.05
C VAL A 179 16.81 -18.50 0.26
N PHE A 180 15.61 -17.96 0.48
CA PHE A 180 14.46 -18.74 0.95
C PHE A 180 13.81 -19.61 -0.13
N ARG A 181 13.73 -19.12 -1.38
CA ARG A 181 13.11 -19.85 -2.50
C ARG A 181 14.13 -20.58 -3.40
N GLY A 182 15.40 -20.50 -3.07
CA GLY A 182 16.51 -21.09 -3.82
C GLY A 182 17.14 -20.14 -4.83
N SER A 183 18.47 -20.16 -4.87
CA SER A 183 19.32 -19.44 -5.81
C SER A 183 19.06 -19.90 -7.25
N ASN A 184 19.27 -19.03 -8.24
CA ASN A 184 19.15 -19.32 -9.69
C ASN A 184 17.76 -19.76 -10.20
N ARG A 185 16.71 -19.80 -9.37
CA ARG A 185 15.31 -20.06 -9.77
C ARG A 185 14.63 -18.86 -10.46
N GLY A 186 15.26 -17.69 -10.40
CA GLY A 186 14.62 -16.40 -10.70
C GLY A 186 13.59 -16.01 -9.64
N SER A 187 13.95 -16.17 -8.37
CA SER A 187 13.09 -15.83 -7.21
C SER A 187 12.93 -14.31 -7.05
N ALA A 188 13.98 -13.55 -7.36
CA ALA A 188 13.91 -12.10 -7.58
C ALA A 188 14.20 -11.76 -9.05
N LEU A 189 13.24 -11.13 -9.72
CA LEU A 189 13.32 -10.72 -11.12
C LEU A 189 13.62 -9.23 -11.22
N ARG A 190 14.88 -8.87 -11.37
CA ARG A 190 15.27 -7.48 -11.66
C ARG A 190 15.12 -7.16 -13.13
N GLY A 191 14.60 -5.97 -13.44
CA GLY A 191 14.41 -5.52 -14.82
C GLY A 191 14.15 -4.03 -14.90
N ARG A 192 14.01 -3.50 -16.12
CA ARG A 192 13.64 -2.08 -16.28
C ARG A 192 12.26 -1.82 -15.67
N SER A 193 12.05 -0.64 -15.07
CA SER A 193 10.76 -0.19 -14.49
C SER A 193 9.57 -0.38 -15.44
N THR A 194 9.78 -0.25 -16.75
CA THR A 194 8.78 -0.51 -17.79
C THR A 194 8.21 -1.94 -17.78
N HIS A 195 8.87 -2.92 -17.17
CA HIS A 195 8.36 -4.28 -17.01
C HIS A 195 7.54 -4.47 -15.72
N ASN A 196 7.58 -3.49 -14.81
CA ASN A 196 6.89 -3.44 -13.54
C ASN A 196 5.46 -2.84 -13.70
N HIS A 197 4.76 -3.24 -14.76
CA HIS A 197 3.52 -2.59 -15.20
C HIS A 197 2.41 -2.50 -14.13
N ARG A 198 2.40 -3.40 -13.15
CA ARG A 198 1.34 -3.46 -12.13
C ARG A 198 1.49 -2.36 -11.09
N ILE A 199 2.69 -2.18 -10.56
CA ILE A 199 2.97 -1.15 -9.56
C ILE A 199 3.02 0.24 -10.22
N GLU A 200 3.54 0.35 -11.44
CA GLU A 200 3.49 1.59 -12.23
C GLU A 200 2.05 2.07 -12.46
N ARG A 201 1.14 1.14 -12.77
CA ARG A 201 -0.27 1.48 -12.89
C ARG A 201 -0.87 1.91 -11.54
N LEU A 202 -0.47 1.26 -10.44
CA LEU A 202 -0.89 1.61 -9.10
C LEU A 202 -0.44 3.03 -8.75
N TRP A 203 0.81 3.42 -9.05
CA TRP A 203 1.31 4.76 -8.81
C TRP A 203 0.47 5.85 -9.44
N GLY A 204 -0.02 5.62 -10.65
CA GLY A 204 -0.97 6.53 -11.28
C GLY A 204 -2.28 6.70 -10.50
N ASP A 205 -2.76 5.66 -9.79
CA ASP A 205 -3.95 5.77 -8.92
C ASP A 205 -3.62 6.32 -7.53
N VAL A 206 -2.43 6.03 -6.98
CA VAL A 206 -1.94 6.59 -5.71
C VAL A 206 -1.74 8.11 -5.83
N TRP A 207 -1.17 8.57 -6.95
CA TRP A 207 -1.04 9.99 -7.25
C TRP A 207 -2.39 10.69 -7.21
N ARG A 208 -3.38 10.15 -7.94
CA ARG A 208 -4.73 10.71 -8.00
C ARG A 208 -5.49 10.56 -6.69
N GLY A 209 -5.20 9.52 -5.91
CA GLY A 209 -5.93 9.18 -4.71
C GLY A 209 -5.43 9.88 -3.44
N ILE A 210 -4.16 10.26 -3.40
CA ILE A 210 -3.51 10.76 -2.17
C ILE A 210 -2.37 11.74 -2.49
N THR A 211 -1.34 11.29 -3.22
CA THR A 211 -0.04 11.96 -3.22
C THR A 211 -0.07 13.34 -3.88
N ASN A 212 -1.00 13.58 -4.82
CA ASN A 212 -1.19 14.90 -5.43
C ASN A 212 -1.55 15.98 -4.40
N THR A 213 -2.40 15.67 -3.41
CA THR A 213 -2.81 16.62 -2.37
C THR A 213 -1.61 17.07 -1.55
N TYR A 214 -0.79 16.15 -1.07
CA TYR A 214 0.42 16.47 -0.31
C TYR A 214 1.46 17.19 -1.16
N TYR A 215 1.65 16.77 -2.41
CA TYR A 215 2.56 17.47 -3.33
C TYR A 215 2.14 18.93 -3.53
N THR A 216 0.87 19.19 -3.82
CA THR A 216 0.36 20.55 -4.00
C THR A 216 0.45 21.36 -2.70
N LEU A 217 0.14 20.75 -1.56
CA LEU A 217 0.26 21.40 -0.25
C LEU A 217 1.70 21.82 0.04
N PHE A 218 2.67 20.93 -0.13
CA PHE A 218 4.07 21.26 0.16
C PHE A 218 4.63 22.31 -0.79
N MET A 219 4.26 22.25 -2.08
CA MET A 219 4.59 23.32 -3.03
C MET A 219 4.00 24.68 -2.60
N LEU A 220 2.77 24.70 -2.09
CA LEU A 220 2.14 25.92 -1.59
C LEU A 220 2.88 26.46 -0.36
N LEU A 221 3.16 25.60 0.63
CA LEU A 221 3.89 25.97 1.83
C LEU A 221 5.30 26.53 1.51
N GLU A 222 6.00 25.95 0.53
CA GLU A 222 7.27 26.50 0.04
C GLU A 222 7.08 27.87 -0.62
N SER A 223 6.06 28.02 -1.47
CA SER A 223 5.81 29.27 -2.18
C SER A 223 5.39 30.43 -1.27
N GLU A 224 4.76 30.12 -0.13
CA GLU A 224 4.41 31.07 0.92
C GLU A 224 5.56 31.31 1.91
N GLY A 225 6.71 30.64 1.75
CA GLY A 225 7.86 30.76 2.64
C GLY A 225 7.67 30.13 4.03
N LYS A 226 6.65 29.28 4.21
CA LYS A 226 6.36 28.59 5.49
C LYS A 226 7.26 27.40 5.74
N ILE A 227 7.78 26.79 4.68
CA ILE A 227 8.77 25.72 4.77
C ILE A 227 9.89 25.99 3.77
N ASP A 228 11.07 25.48 4.08
CA ASP A 228 12.23 25.51 3.21
C ASP A 228 12.83 24.10 3.15
N SER A 229 12.85 23.49 1.97
CA SER A 229 13.40 22.15 1.74
C SER A 229 14.91 22.04 2.00
N THR A 230 15.61 23.16 2.17
CA THR A 230 17.03 23.20 2.51
C THR A 230 17.28 23.40 4.01
N ASN A 231 16.23 23.77 4.77
CA ASN A 231 16.29 23.93 6.22
C ASN A 231 15.95 22.61 6.91
N GLU A 232 16.90 22.07 7.68
CA GLU A 232 16.75 20.80 8.40
C GLU A 232 15.64 20.84 9.46
N MET A 233 15.46 21.98 10.14
CA MET A 233 14.39 22.17 11.13
C MET A 233 13.00 22.15 10.47
N HIS A 234 12.86 22.82 9.33
CA HIS A 234 11.61 22.79 8.56
C HIS A 234 11.29 21.39 8.02
N LEU A 235 12.29 20.68 7.47
CA LEU A 235 12.12 19.30 7.01
C LEU A 235 11.75 18.36 8.16
N TRP A 236 12.39 18.53 9.33
CA TRP A 236 12.10 17.73 10.51
C TRP A 236 10.66 17.95 10.96
N ALA A 237 10.22 19.21 11.06
CA ALA A 237 8.87 19.57 11.45
C ALA A 237 7.82 19.01 10.47
N LEU A 238 8.12 19.09 9.17
CA LEU A 238 7.30 18.53 8.11
C LEU A 238 7.20 17.01 8.20
N HIS A 239 8.31 16.30 8.42
CA HIS A 239 8.32 14.84 8.57
C HIS A 239 7.50 14.38 9.78
N TYR A 240 7.68 15.03 10.93
CA TYR A 240 6.96 14.73 12.17
C TYR A 240 5.43 14.78 11.99
N VAL A 241 4.93 15.81 11.30
CA VAL A 241 3.48 15.98 11.07
C VAL A 241 2.99 15.09 9.93
N TYR A 242 3.68 15.10 8.78
CA TYR A 242 3.10 14.58 7.55
C TYR A 242 3.40 13.12 7.25
N ILE A 243 4.51 12.52 7.71
CA ILE A 243 4.73 11.08 7.50
C ILE A 243 3.63 10.24 8.16
N PRO A 244 3.23 10.49 9.43
CA PRO A 244 2.09 9.80 10.03
C PRO A 244 0.77 10.00 9.27
N ARG A 245 0.49 11.24 8.82
CA ARG A 245 -0.73 11.58 8.07
C ARG A 245 -0.78 10.88 6.70
N ILE A 246 0.33 10.92 5.96
CA ILE A 246 0.48 10.23 4.68
C ILE A 246 0.29 8.73 4.89
N ASN A 247 0.92 8.13 5.90
CA ASN A 247 0.77 6.70 6.19
C ASN A 247 -0.67 6.31 6.58
N ARG A 248 -1.37 7.12 7.38
CA ARG A 248 -2.81 6.95 7.65
C ARG A 248 -3.62 6.95 6.36
N ASP A 249 -3.36 7.90 5.47
CA ASP A 249 -4.10 8.04 4.22
C ASP A 249 -3.78 6.92 3.22
N LEU A 250 -2.52 6.51 3.12
CA LEU A 250 -2.08 5.34 2.35
C LEU A 250 -2.80 4.07 2.84
N LEU A 251 -2.91 3.86 4.15
CA LEU A 251 -3.65 2.73 4.71
C LEU A 251 -5.12 2.75 4.29
N LEU A 252 -5.77 3.92 4.37
CA LEU A 252 -7.17 4.09 3.93
C LEU A 252 -7.33 3.83 2.42
N PHE A 253 -6.38 4.26 1.61
CA PHE A 253 -6.35 3.97 0.19
C PHE A 253 -6.13 2.49 -0.09
N VAL A 254 -5.21 1.81 0.60
CA VAL A 254 -4.99 0.36 0.45
C VAL A 254 -6.28 -0.40 0.78
N ASN A 255 -6.96 -0.03 1.87
CA ASN A 255 -8.23 -0.65 2.24
C ASN A 255 -9.29 -0.45 1.15
N GLN A 256 -9.46 0.80 0.69
CA GLN A 256 -10.36 1.15 -0.40
C GLN A 256 -10.03 0.38 -1.70
N TRP A 257 -8.76 0.34 -2.06
CA TRP A 257 -8.27 -0.33 -3.26
C TRP A 257 -8.50 -1.83 -3.18
N ASN A 258 -8.18 -2.48 -2.07
CA ASN A 258 -8.33 -3.92 -1.95
C ASN A 258 -9.82 -4.37 -1.94
N HIS A 259 -10.75 -3.47 -1.61
CA HIS A 259 -12.18 -3.76 -1.52
C HIS A 259 -13.05 -3.20 -2.68
N HIS A 260 -12.53 -2.30 -3.53
CA HIS A 260 -13.31 -1.76 -4.65
C HIS A 260 -13.59 -2.80 -5.74
N LYS A 261 -14.72 -2.68 -6.43
CA LYS A 261 -15.08 -3.66 -7.48
C LYS A 261 -14.44 -3.33 -8.82
N LEU A 262 -13.71 -4.29 -9.36
CA LEU A 262 -13.11 -4.20 -10.69
C LEU A 262 -14.12 -4.66 -11.75
N ARG A 263 -14.61 -3.73 -12.57
CA ARG A 263 -15.52 -4.03 -13.70
C ARG A 263 -14.97 -5.15 -14.60
N THR A 264 -13.67 -5.16 -14.86
CA THR A 264 -13.00 -6.14 -15.72
C THR A 264 -12.83 -7.52 -15.07
N ALA A 265 -13.05 -7.64 -13.77
CA ALA A 265 -12.89 -8.89 -13.02
C ALA A 265 -14.24 -9.36 -12.45
N ARG A 266 -15.31 -9.29 -13.27
CA ARG A 266 -16.68 -9.67 -12.89
C ARG A 266 -17.16 -8.98 -11.61
N TYR A 267 -16.78 -7.72 -11.41
CA TYR A 267 -17.08 -6.93 -10.22
C TYR A 267 -16.62 -7.56 -8.90
N MET A 268 -15.55 -8.37 -8.93
CA MET A 268 -14.83 -8.79 -7.73
C MET A 268 -13.84 -7.70 -7.32
N SER A 269 -13.55 -7.61 -6.03
CA SER A 269 -12.46 -6.77 -5.53
C SER A 269 -11.12 -7.49 -5.58
N PRO A 270 -9.98 -6.78 -5.60
CA PRO A 270 -8.67 -7.41 -5.52
C PRO A 270 -8.57 -8.46 -4.40
N HIS A 271 -9.06 -8.13 -3.21
CA HIS A 271 -9.10 -9.05 -2.08
C HIS A 271 -9.94 -10.33 -2.36
N GLN A 272 -11.11 -10.18 -2.99
CA GLN A 272 -11.92 -11.34 -3.38
C GLN A 272 -11.25 -12.19 -4.47
N ILE A 273 -10.54 -11.56 -5.42
CA ILE A 273 -9.80 -12.26 -6.46
C ILE A 273 -8.64 -13.04 -5.84
N PHE A 274 -7.93 -12.43 -4.89
CA PHE A 274 -6.85 -13.04 -4.14
C PHE A 274 -7.34 -14.29 -3.40
N ILE A 275 -8.29 -14.14 -2.47
CA ILE A 275 -8.84 -15.25 -1.68
C ILE A 275 -9.40 -16.36 -2.59
N ARG A 276 -10.22 -15.99 -3.58
CA ARG A 276 -10.77 -16.97 -4.52
C ARG A 276 -9.69 -17.71 -5.28
N GLY A 277 -8.62 -17.01 -5.69
CA GLY A 277 -7.49 -17.62 -6.37
C GLY A 277 -6.76 -18.62 -5.48
N CYS A 278 -6.49 -18.25 -4.23
CA CYS A 278 -5.85 -19.14 -3.25
C CYS A 278 -6.71 -20.39 -3.04
N LEU A 279 -8.02 -20.23 -2.80
CA LEU A 279 -8.91 -21.36 -2.54
C LEU A 279 -9.05 -22.31 -3.73
N LEU A 280 -9.07 -21.79 -4.96
CA LEU A 280 -9.15 -22.64 -6.17
C LEU A 280 -7.85 -23.38 -6.49
N GLN A 281 -6.74 -22.93 -5.92
CA GLN A 281 -5.41 -23.47 -6.18
C GLN A 281 -4.82 -24.16 -4.96
N LEU A 282 -5.60 -24.32 -3.87
CA LEU A 282 -5.23 -25.05 -2.66
C LEU A 282 -4.72 -26.46 -2.95
N HIS A 283 -5.39 -27.18 -3.86
CA HIS A 283 -5.00 -28.55 -4.25
C HIS A 283 -3.99 -28.59 -5.41
N ARG A 284 -3.40 -27.45 -5.78
CA ARG A 284 -2.34 -27.39 -6.79
C ARG A 284 -1.02 -27.13 -6.06
N ASN A 285 0.01 -27.91 -6.36
CA ASN A 285 1.37 -27.72 -5.82
C ASN A 285 2.01 -26.42 -6.36
N GLN A 286 1.52 -25.26 -5.92
CA GLN A 286 2.05 -23.95 -6.27
C GLN A 286 2.75 -23.33 -5.06
N THR A 287 4.04 -23.05 -5.22
CA THR A 287 4.94 -22.51 -4.19
C THR A 287 4.42 -21.24 -3.50
N GLY A 288 3.65 -20.40 -4.21
CA GLY A 288 3.10 -19.15 -3.65
C GLY A 288 1.89 -19.33 -2.73
N ILE A 289 1.31 -20.54 -2.68
CA ILE A 289 0.04 -20.82 -1.98
C ILE A 289 0.23 -21.77 -0.80
N GLN A 290 1.29 -22.60 -0.84
CA GLN A 290 1.62 -23.58 0.21
C GLN A 290 1.77 -22.99 1.63
N GLY A 291 2.01 -21.68 1.78
CA GLY A 291 2.14 -21.02 3.09
C GLY A 291 0.97 -20.14 3.53
N ILE A 292 -0.18 -20.14 2.81
CA ILE A 292 -1.30 -19.21 3.10
C ILE A 292 -2.34 -19.84 4.05
N LEU A 293 -2.55 -21.14 3.96
CA LEU A 293 -3.48 -21.90 4.79
C LEU A 293 -2.71 -23.13 5.21
N GLY A 294 -2.18 -23.14 6.44
CA GLY A 294 -1.32 -24.20 6.97
C GLY A 294 -1.99 -25.57 6.87
N VAL A 295 -1.78 -26.25 5.74
CA VAL A 295 -1.93 -27.69 5.69
C VAL A 295 -0.63 -28.18 6.30
N ASP A 296 -0.69 -28.50 7.58
CA ASP A 296 0.35 -29.26 8.26
C ASP A 296 0.61 -30.48 7.40
N GLU A 297 1.73 -30.49 6.67
CA GLU A 297 2.28 -31.75 6.19
C GLU A 297 2.64 -32.54 7.45
N GLU A 298 2.05 -33.73 7.59
CA GLU A 298 2.37 -34.64 8.69
C GLU A 298 3.89 -34.80 8.86
N PRO A 299 4.36 -35.12 10.09
CA PRO A 299 5.79 -35.10 10.39
C PRO A 299 6.53 -35.98 9.39
N VAL A 300 7.43 -35.36 8.64
CA VAL A 300 8.39 -36.08 7.80
C VAL A 300 9.18 -36.97 8.77
N GLU A 301 9.10 -38.29 8.60
CA GLU A 301 9.94 -39.26 9.29
C GLU A 301 11.39 -38.78 9.27
N GLU A 302 12.07 -38.88 10.42
CA GLU A 302 13.47 -38.48 10.60
C GLU A 302 14.33 -38.98 9.44
N MET A 303 14.66 -38.07 8.52
CA MET A 303 15.57 -38.35 7.43
C MET A 303 16.96 -38.39 8.07
N ASN A 304 17.48 -39.61 8.26
CA ASN A 304 18.85 -39.90 8.69
C ASN A 304 19.83 -38.91 8.04
N THR A 305 20.49 -38.13 8.89
CA THR A 305 21.49 -37.13 8.50
C THR A 305 22.68 -37.86 7.85
N PRO A 306 23.00 -37.67 6.56
CA PRO A 306 24.27 -38.13 6.04
C PRO A 306 25.39 -37.28 6.66
N PRO A 307 26.57 -37.86 6.96
CA PRO A 307 27.67 -37.11 7.54
C PRO A 307 28.09 -35.97 6.61
N ALA A 308 28.47 -34.84 7.21
CA ALA A 308 28.86 -33.61 6.55
C ALA A 308 29.89 -33.87 5.45
N ALA A 309 29.45 -33.80 4.19
CA ALA A 309 30.37 -33.68 3.07
C ALA A 309 30.96 -32.26 3.13
N GLU A 310 32.27 -32.18 3.34
CA GLU A 310 33.04 -30.95 3.25
C GLU A 310 32.73 -30.25 1.92
N VAL A 311 32.13 -29.07 2.01
CA VAL A 311 31.96 -28.18 0.87
C VAL A 311 33.35 -27.65 0.53
N VAL A 312 34.02 -28.32 -0.40
CA VAL A 312 35.23 -27.80 -1.03
C VAL A 312 34.83 -26.61 -1.89
N VAL A 313 34.98 -25.41 -1.33
CA VAL A 313 34.83 -24.14 -2.05
C VAL A 313 36.05 -23.99 -2.97
N PRO A 314 35.88 -23.85 -4.30
CA PRO A 314 37.01 -23.59 -5.20
C PRO A 314 37.67 -22.26 -4.82
N PRO A 315 39.02 -22.15 -4.79
CA PRO A 315 39.67 -20.88 -4.55
C PRO A 315 39.45 -19.98 -5.77
N GLY A 316 38.58 -18.97 -5.65
CA GLY A 316 38.45 -17.95 -6.69
C GLY A 316 37.08 -17.31 -6.94
N SER A 317 36.00 -17.66 -6.23
CA SER A 317 34.69 -17.01 -6.44
C SER A 317 34.17 -16.23 -5.23
N HIS A 318 34.99 -15.32 -4.70
CA HIS A 318 34.44 -14.17 -3.96
C HIS A 318 33.90 -13.17 -4.98
N THR A 319 32.70 -13.42 -5.51
CA THR A 319 31.93 -12.32 -6.08
C THR A 319 31.41 -11.50 -4.91
N VAL A 320 32.25 -10.57 -4.45
CA VAL A 320 31.80 -9.44 -3.64
C VAL A 320 30.82 -8.70 -4.56
N PHE A 321 29.53 -9.00 -4.41
CA PHE A 321 28.46 -8.39 -5.18
C PHE A 321 28.37 -6.91 -4.77
N HIS A 322 29.18 -6.09 -5.45
CA HIS A 322 29.16 -4.64 -5.30
C HIS A 322 27.98 -4.10 -6.10
N TRP A 323 26.85 -3.85 -5.43
CA TRP A 323 25.70 -3.22 -6.03
C TRP A 323 25.88 -1.69 -5.98
N PRO A 324 25.86 -0.97 -7.13
CA PRO A 324 26.00 0.49 -7.12
C PRO A 324 24.88 1.17 -6.34
N GLU A 325 25.21 2.29 -5.71
CA GLU A 325 24.36 3.03 -4.77
C GLU A 325 23.09 3.62 -5.40
N ALA A 326 22.06 3.62 -4.56
CA ALA A 326 20.72 4.10 -4.79
C ALA A 326 20.67 5.63 -4.93
N VAL A 327 19.48 6.16 -5.20
CA VAL A 327 19.20 7.56 -4.83
C VAL A 327 19.23 7.61 -3.30
N GLU A 328 20.31 8.16 -2.75
CA GLU A 328 20.44 8.39 -1.31
C GLU A 328 19.63 9.62 -0.91
N ILE A 329 18.83 9.46 0.15
CA ILE A 329 18.12 10.56 0.77
C ILE A 329 18.92 10.95 2.00
N PRO A 330 19.44 12.19 2.07
CA PRO A 330 20.21 12.63 3.24
C PRO A 330 19.37 12.52 4.51
N ALA A 331 19.91 11.88 5.53
CA ALA A 331 19.27 11.85 6.84
C ALA A 331 19.10 13.28 7.36
N ASN A 332 18.00 13.54 8.07
CA ASN A 332 17.80 14.82 8.72
C ASN A 332 18.86 15.01 9.81
N GLN A 333 19.46 16.20 9.89
CA GLN A 333 20.57 16.48 10.80
C GLN A 333 20.12 17.05 12.16
N LEU A 334 18.83 17.39 12.30
CA LEU A 334 18.28 17.90 13.55
C LEU A 334 18.13 16.79 14.59
N ASN A 335 18.89 16.89 15.68
CA ASN A 335 18.77 16.02 16.85
C ASN A 335 18.12 16.77 18.01
N LEU A 336 16.88 16.38 18.33
CA LEU A 336 16.16 16.88 19.50
C LEU A 336 16.50 16.03 20.73
N GLN A 337 16.70 16.70 21.86
CA GLN A 337 16.87 16.03 23.14
C GLN A 337 15.55 15.37 23.56
N ASP A 338 15.62 14.24 24.26
CA ASP A 338 14.45 13.47 24.70
C ASP A 338 13.43 14.33 25.46
N ARG A 339 13.90 15.24 26.33
CA ARG A 339 13.04 16.19 27.06
C ARG A 339 12.17 17.06 26.15
N HIS A 340 12.72 17.54 25.03
CA HIS A 340 11.99 18.36 24.08
C HIS A 340 11.04 17.51 23.24
N MET A 341 11.43 16.28 22.91
CA MET A 341 10.55 15.33 22.24
C MET A 341 9.32 14.98 23.09
N GLU A 342 9.48 14.77 24.40
CA GLU A 342 8.35 14.51 25.30
C GLU A 342 7.39 15.71 25.40
N GLN A 343 7.93 16.93 25.42
CA GLN A 343 7.12 18.16 25.40
C GLN A 343 6.37 18.29 24.08
N LEU A 344 7.05 18.08 22.95
CA LEU A 344 6.45 18.16 21.63
C LEU A 344 5.31 17.15 21.46
N VAL A 345 5.51 15.89 21.85
CA VAL A 345 4.47 14.85 21.72
C VAL A 345 3.21 15.18 22.53
N LYS A 346 3.34 15.89 23.66
CA LYS A 346 2.20 16.37 24.44
C LYS A 346 1.50 17.56 23.77
N LEU A 347 2.25 18.38 23.05
CA LEU A 347 1.76 19.61 22.41
C LEU A 347 1.12 19.33 21.04
N VAL A 348 1.82 18.61 20.17
CA VAL A 348 1.46 18.39 18.78
C VAL A 348 1.22 16.90 18.55
N ASN A 349 -0.04 16.50 18.45
CA ASN A 349 -0.41 15.18 17.96
C ASN A 349 -0.49 15.20 16.42
N PRO A 350 0.43 14.55 15.68
CA PRO A 350 0.44 14.58 14.21
C PRO A 350 -0.87 14.14 13.57
N LEU A 351 -1.64 13.28 14.24
CA LEU A 351 -2.91 12.74 13.73
C LEU A 351 -4.15 13.47 14.28
N GLY A 352 -3.97 14.53 15.08
CA GLY A 352 -5.04 15.36 15.62
C GLY A 352 -5.75 16.24 14.58
N GLY A 353 -6.77 16.98 15.01
CA GLY A 353 -7.56 17.86 14.13
C GLY A 353 -8.46 17.12 13.14
N ARG A 354 -9.20 17.87 12.32
CA ARG A 354 -10.03 17.26 11.26
C ARG A 354 -9.15 16.89 10.08
N ARG A 355 -9.64 15.95 9.26
CA ARG A 355 -8.86 15.44 8.12
C ARG A 355 -8.79 16.46 6.98
N ASP A 356 -9.83 17.25 6.87
CA ASP A 356 -10.07 18.35 5.94
C ASP A 356 -9.08 19.50 6.14
N ASP A 357 -8.52 19.67 7.33
CA ASP A 357 -7.62 20.77 7.69
C ASP A 357 -6.17 20.55 7.20
N LEU A 358 -5.87 19.36 6.65
CA LEU A 358 -4.55 18.91 6.16
C LEU A 358 -3.39 18.98 7.17
N GLY A 359 -3.55 19.59 8.36
CA GLY A 359 -2.57 19.67 9.43
C GLY A 359 -1.59 20.84 9.30
N THR A 360 -1.97 21.92 8.60
CA THR A 360 -1.12 23.11 8.46
C THR A 360 -0.91 23.85 9.77
N ASP A 361 -1.94 23.87 10.62
CA ASP A 361 -1.93 24.41 11.98
C ASP A 361 -0.93 23.66 12.88
N LEU A 362 -0.90 22.32 12.78
CA LEU A 362 0.04 21.49 13.53
C LEU A 362 1.48 21.68 13.07
N LEU A 363 1.69 21.90 11.76
CA LEU A 363 3.01 22.22 11.24
C LEU A 363 3.51 23.55 11.81
N GLU A 364 2.67 24.58 11.81
CA GLU A 364 3.02 25.90 12.34
C GLU A 364 3.31 25.84 13.85
N GLN A 365 2.50 25.12 14.62
CA GLN A 365 2.77 24.87 16.05
C GLN A 365 4.11 24.15 16.27
N ASN A 366 4.44 23.17 15.42
CA ASN A 366 5.69 22.44 15.51
C ASN A 366 6.90 23.34 15.18
N ILE A 367 6.84 24.13 14.12
CA ILE A 367 7.90 25.08 13.75
C ILE A 367 8.13 26.10 14.89
N ASN A 368 7.05 26.73 15.39
CA ASN A 368 7.15 27.68 16.49
C ASN A 368 7.76 27.06 17.76
N PHE A 369 7.44 25.80 18.06
CA PHE A 369 8.05 25.08 19.18
C PHE A 369 9.56 24.88 18.98
N LEU A 370 9.99 24.50 17.78
CA LEU A 370 11.40 24.27 17.46
C LEU A 370 12.20 25.57 17.47
N GLU A 371 11.65 26.66 16.94
CA GLU A 371 12.28 27.99 16.98
C GLU A 371 12.50 28.47 18.41
N ASN A 372 11.52 28.26 19.32
CA ASN A 372 11.67 28.62 20.73
C ASN A 372 12.80 27.82 21.42
N ILE A 373 12.99 26.55 21.06
CA ILE A 373 14.09 25.74 21.61
C ILE A 373 15.45 26.19 21.09
N ASP A 374 15.54 26.58 19.82
CA ASP A 374 16.81 27.00 19.22
C ASP A 374 17.27 28.34 19.80
N ASN A 375 16.33 29.26 20.04
CA ASN A 375 16.60 30.53 20.73
C ASN A 375 17.05 30.36 22.18
N ASP A 376 16.67 29.26 22.86
CA ASP A 376 17.15 28.94 24.22
C ASP A 376 18.56 28.30 24.23
N ARG A 377 19.15 28.01 23.06
CA ARG A 377 20.50 27.43 22.91
C ARG A 377 21.59 28.46 22.57
N GLU A 378 21.22 29.63 22.05
CA GLU A 378 22.10 30.80 21.88
C GLU A 378 22.21 31.60 23.19
#